data_AF-A0A9R0KDI4-F1
#
_entry.id   AF-A0A9R0KDI4-F1
#
_cell.length_a   1.000
_cell.length_b   1.000
_cell.length_c   1.000
_cell.angle_alpha   90.00
_cell.angle_beta   90.00
_cell.angle_gamma   90.00
#
_symmetry.space_group_name_H-M   'P 1'
#
loop_
_entity.id
_entity.type
_entity.pdbx_description
1 polymer ?
#
loop_
_entity_poly.entity_id
_entity_poly.type
_entity_poly.pdbx_seq_one_letter_code
_entity_poly.pdbx_strand_id
1 'polypeptide(L)'
;MVQERERFFSQAGGVHSFVHGGKFRICKAYQFLKPEANSVSWKRIICNSRASPKSTFIVWLAIQNRLATKDRLMSWNLNVDGQRVLCQKYPETVTHLFFECEYSAAIWDKVMQSCGGQRSIQNWPELIEWVAKKSRSTKSPDTYRSVLFIESVYAIWIQRNSKLFKNKLDSCSNVVNRVLFRTACRQDR
;
A
#
# COMPACT_ATOMS: atom_id res chain seq x y z
N MET A 1 -8.11 10.06 -33.88
CA MET A 1 -6.96 9.16 -34.13
C MET A 1 -5.85 9.76 -35.01
N VAL A 2 -6.01 9.96 -36.32
CA VAL A 2 -4.90 10.46 -37.18
C VAL A 2 -4.45 11.88 -36.79
N GLN A 3 -5.39 12.80 -36.57
CA GLN A 3 -5.11 14.17 -36.15
C GLN A 3 -4.44 14.28 -34.76
N GLU A 4 -4.78 13.40 -33.82
CA GLU A 4 -4.18 13.40 -32.47
C GLU A 4 -2.72 12.92 -32.53
N ARG A 5 -2.43 11.94 -33.39
CA ARG A 5 -1.06 11.44 -33.62
C ARG A 5 -0.17 12.53 -34.21
N GLU A 6 -0.68 13.28 -35.18
CA GLU A 6 0.07 14.37 -35.82
C GLU A 6 0.34 15.50 -34.83
N ARG A 7 -0.67 15.92 -34.05
CA ARG A 7 -0.49 16.90 -32.97
C ARG A 7 0.55 16.47 -31.94
N PHE A 8 0.53 15.21 -31.52
CA PHE A 8 1.51 14.65 -30.58
C PHE A 8 2.96 14.80 -31.10
N PHE A 9 3.22 14.38 -32.35
CA PHE A 9 4.56 14.49 -32.91
C PHE A 9 4.95 15.95 -33.16
N SER A 10 4.03 16.81 -33.60
CA SER A 10 4.30 18.24 -33.78
C SER A 10 4.70 18.92 -32.46
N GLN A 11 4.00 18.62 -31.36
CA GLN A 11 4.33 19.18 -30.03
C GLN A 11 5.70 18.72 -29.52
N ALA A 12 6.16 17.53 -29.92
CA ALA A 12 7.43 16.96 -29.49
C ALA A 12 8.63 17.36 -30.37
N GLY A 13 8.44 18.22 -31.39
CA GLY A 13 9.49 18.56 -32.36
C GLY A 13 9.72 17.49 -33.42
N GLY A 14 8.76 16.59 -33.63
CA GLY A 14 8.77 15.53 -34.63
C GLY A 14 9.08 14.14 -34.08
N VAL A 15 8.95 13.13 -34.95
CA VAL A 15 9.20 11.71 -34.61
C VAL A 15 10.66 11.49 -34.17
N HIS A 16 11.60 12.27 -34.72
CA HIS A 16 13.03 12.13 -34.47
C HIS A 16 13.40 12.31 -32.98
N SER A 17 12.66 13.13 -32.23
CA SER A 17 12.81 13.30 -30.77
C SER A 17 12.70 11.98 -29.99
N PHE A 18 12.00 11.00 -30.57
CA PHE A 18 11.77 9.69 -29.98
C PHE A 18 12.65 8.58 -30.58
N VAL A 19 13.51 8.89 -31.54
CA VAL A 19 14.41 7.93 -32.17
C VAL A 19 15.75 7.91 -31.45
N HIS A 20 16.34 6.73 -31.29
CA HIS A 20 17.71 6.57 -30.81
C HIS A 20 18.34 5.34 -31.48
N GLY A 21 19.50 5.51 -32.12
CA GLY A 21 20.14 4.45 -32.90
C GLY A 21 19.27 3.94 -34.06
N GLY A 22 18.57 4.86 -34.75
CA GLY A 22 17.67 4.51 -35.87
C GLY A 22 16.38 3.79 -35.48
N LYS A 23 16.14 3.53 -34.20
CA LYS A 23 14.93 2.83 -33.71
C LYS A 23 14.06 3.77 -32.89
N PHE A 24 12.76 3.73 -33.13
CA PHE A 24 11.77 4.44 -32.30
C PHE A 24 11.76 3.87 -30.88
N ARG A 25 11.82 4.75 -29.87
CA ARG A 25 11.84 4.39 -28.46
C ARG A 25 10.50 4.74 -27.83
N ILE A 26 9.63 3.74 -27.67
CA ILE A 26 8.32 3.89 -27.01
C ILE A 26 8.47 4.51 -25.61
N CYS A 27 9.55 4.19 -24.89
CA CYS A 27 9.80 4.78 -23.56
C CYS A 27 9.93 6.30 -23.58
N LYS A 28 10.57 6.89 -24.61
CA LYS A 28 10.69 8.35 -24.75
C LYS A 28 9.35 8.99 -25.08
N ALA A 29 8.60 8.40 -26.01
CA ALA A 29 7.26 8.86 -26.36
C ALA A 29 6.32 8.82 -25.14
N TYR A 30 6.36 7.73 -24.37
CA TYR A 30 5.60 7.60 -23.13
C TYR A 30 6.03 8.61 -22.07
N GLN A 31 7.33 8.87 -21.91
CA GLN A 31 7.83 9.90 -20.99
C GLN A 31 7.35 11.30 -21.35
N PHE A 32 7.28 11.63 -22.65
CA PHE A 32 6.74 12.90 -23.12
C PHE A 32 5.23 13.04 -22.90
N LEU A 33 4.47 11.96 -23.14
CA LEU A 33 3.02 11.95 -22.90
C LEU A 33 2.67 12.01 -21.41
N LYS A 34 3.56 11.51 -20.56
CA LYS A 34 3.32 11.44 -19.14
C LYS A 34 3.44 12.84 -18.53
N PRO A 35 2.40 13.35 -17.85
CA PRO A 35 2.51 14.59 -17.11
C PRO A 35 3.66 14.54 -16.10
N GLU A 36 4.35 15.66 -15.92
CA GLU A 36 5.27 15.80 -14.80
C GLU A 36 4.50 15.58 -13.50
N ALA A 37 4.98 14.64 -12.69
CA ALA A 37 4.34 14.25 -11.45
C ALA A 37 5.39 14.23 -10.35
N ASN A 38 5.03 14.78 -9.20
CA ASN A 38 5.89 14.80 -8.03
C ASN A 38 6.29 13.38 -7.63
N SER A 39 7.57 13.22 -7.27
CA SER A 39 8.08 11.97 -6.73
C SER A 39 7.44 11.70 -5.37
N VAL A 40 6.75 10.57 -5.24
CA VAL A 40 6.13 10.14 -3.98
C VAL A 40 7.06 9.20 -3.22
N SER A 41 7.23 9.45 -1.92
CA SER A 41 8.12 8.68 -1.05
C SER A 41 7.76 7.19 -1.01
N TRP A 42 6.46 6.88 -1.00
CA TRP A 42 5.90 5.54 -0.91
C TRP A 42 6.03 4.70 -2.20
N LYS A 43 6.49 5.27 -3.32
CA LYS A 43 6.61 4.55 -4.62
C LYS A 43 7.33 3.21 -4.47
N ARG A 44 8.39 3.17 -3.66
CA ARG A 44 9.23 1.97 -3.46
C ARG A 44 8.58 0.91 -2.58
N ILE A 45 7.58 1.27 -1.76
CA ILE A 45 6.76 0.31 -1.02
C ILE A 45 5.95 -0.55 -2.00
N ILE A 46 5.51 0.07 -3.10
CA ILE A 46 4.60 -0.54 -4.07
C ILE A 46 5.35 -1.16 -5.25
N CYS A 47 6.19 -0.38 -5.92
CA CYS A 47 6.94 -0.81 -7.09
C CYS A 47 8.10 -1.72 -6.68
N ASN A 48 8.21 -2.88 -7.33
CA ASN A 48 9.25 -3.90 -7.08
C ASN A 48 9.20 -4.49 -5.66
N SER A 49 8.03 -4.46 -5.02
CA SER A 49 7.82 -5.14 -3.74
C SER A 49 7.86 -6.66 -3.92
N ARG A 50 8.45 -7.36 -2.94
CA ARG A 50 8.42 -8.84 -2.86
C ARG A 50 7.14 -9.37 -2.21
N ALA A 51 6.28 -8.48 -1.69
CA ALA A 51 5.01 -8.85 -1.08
C ALA A 51 4.01 -9.40 -2.11
N SER A 52 2.89 -9.98 -1.64
CA SER A 52 1.87 -10.46 -2.58
C SER A 52 1.27 -9.30 -3.39
N PRO A 53 0.95 -9.48 -4.69
CA PRO A 53 0.30 -8.45 -5.48
C PRO A 53 -1.01 -7.94 -4.85
N LYS A 54 -1.79 -8.82 -4.22
CA LYS A 54 -3.02 -8.46 -3.49
C LYS A 54 -2.70 -7.56 -2.30
N SER A 55 -1.67 -7.89 -1.53
CA SER A 55 -1.26 -7.12 -0.35
C SER A 55 -0.74 -5.75 -0.77
N THR A 56 0.12 -5.70 -1.79
CA THR A 56 0.64 -4.45 -2.36
C THR A 56 -0.47 -3.55 -2.89
N PHE A 57 -1.48 -4.11 -3.56
CA PHE A 57 -2.62 -3.33 -4.07
C PHE A 57 -3.44 -2.69 -2.93
N ILE A 58 -3.72 -3.45 -1.86
CA ILE A 58 -4.45 -2.91 -0.71
C ILE A 58 -3.65 -1.82 0.01
N VAL A 59 -2.33 -1.99 0.18
CA VAL A 59 -1.47 -0.95 0.76
C VAL A 59 -1.43 0.31 -0.10
N TRP A 60 -1.34 0.15 -1.42
CA TRP A 60 -1.39 1.29 -2.35
C TRP A 60 -2.68 2.10 -2.20
N LEU A 61 -3.82 1.42 -2.06
CA LEU A 61 -5.09 2.08 -1.75
C LEU A 61 -5.08 2.72 -0.36
N ALA A 62 -4.56 2.04 0.67
CA ALA A 62 -4.49 2.56 2.03
C ALA A 62 -3.69 3.87 2.10
N ILE A 63 -2.50 3.90 1.48
CA ILE A 63 -1.62 5.07 1.45
C ILE A 63 -2.29 6.27 0.79
N GLN A 64 -3.12 6.04 -0.22
CA GLN A 64 -3.85 7.11 -0.91
C GLN A 64 -5.19 7.49 -0.25
N ASN A 65 -5.50 6.93 0.92
CA ASN A 65 -6.82 7.03 1.54
C ASN A 65 -7.95 6.60 0.58
N ARG A 66 -7.68 5.55 -0.21
CA ARG A 66 -8.55 5.02 -1.27
C ARG A 66 -9.24 3.70 -0.93
N LEU A 67 -9.21 3.26 0.33
CA LEU A 67 -9.97 2.11 0.78
C LEU A 67 -11.45 2.46 1.02
N ALA A 68 -12.34 1.47 0.96
CA ALA A 68 -13.77 1.63 1.23
C ALA A 68 -14.05 1.58 2.75
N THR A 69 -13.42 2.47 3.50
CA THR A 69 -13.67 2.70 4.92
C THR A 69 -15.00 3.46 5.11
N LYS A 70 -15.63 3.32 6.29
CA LYS A 70 -16.93 3.93 6.58
C LYS A 70 -16.91 5.45 6.40
N ASP A 71 -15.87 6.13 6.90
CA ASP A 71 -15.68 7.58 6.71
C ASP A 71 -15.75 8.00 5.24
N ARG A 72 -15.11 7.22 4.37
CA ARG A 72 -15.07 7.50 2.94
C ARG A 72 -16.34 7.13 2.20
N LEU A 73 -17.06 6.11 2.64
CA LEU A 73 -18.37 5.80 2.08
C LEU A 73 -19.39 6.90 2.45
N MET A 74 -19.32 7.42 3.69
CA MET A 74 -20.16 8.54 4.11
C MET A 74 -19.88 9.81 3.30
N SER A 75 -18.62 10.07 2.90
CA SER A 75 -18.32 11.22 2.03
C SER A 75 -18.87 11.09 0.60
N TRP A 76 -19.35 9.89 0.22
CA TRP A 76 -20.09 9.66 -1.03
C TRP A 76 -21.62 9.74 -0.85
N ASN A 77 -22.10 10.26 0.29
CA ASN A 77 -23.52 10.32 0.65
C ASN A 77 -24.20 8.95 0.70
N LEU A 78 -23.43 7.87 0.91
CA LEU A 78 -24.00 6.56 1.14
C LEU A 78 -24.51 6.50 2.59
N ASN A 79 -25.75 6.06 2.77
CA ASN A 79 -26.31 5.81 4.09
C ASN A 79 -25.70 4.55 4.68
N VAL A 80 -24.52 4.72 5.29
CA VAL A 80 -23.79 3.66 5.92
C VAL A 80 -23.80 3.93 7.41
N ASP A 81 -24.28 2.96 8.19
CA ASP A 81 -24.24 3.05 9.64
C ASP A 81 -22.80 3.37 10.09
N GLY A 82 -22.65 4.50 10.79
CA GLY A 82 -21.39 5.15 11.18
C GLY A 82 -20.62 4.38 12.27
N GLN A 83 -20.92 3.09 12.43
CA GLN A 83 -20.40 2.25 13.48
C GLN A 83 -19.08 1.57 13.08
N ARG A 84 -18.04 1.98 13.81
CA ARG A 84 -17.02 1.17 14.49
C ARG A 84 -16.97 -0.32 14.06
N VAL A 85 -16.01 -0.71 13.22
CA VAL A 85 -15.96 -2.09 12.66
C VAL A 85 -15.14 -3.04 13.53
N LEU A 86 -13.85 -2.79 13.73
CA LEU A 86 -12.96 -3.72 14.44
C LEU A 86 -13.07 -3.60 15.97
N CYS A 87 -12.78 -2.43 16.53
CA CYS A 87 -12.81 -2.20 17.99
C CYS A 87 -14.21 -1.97 18.55
N GLN A 88 -15.20 -1.67 17.69
CA GLN A 88 -16.53 -1.24 18.11
C GLN A 88 -16.51 -0.04 19.09
N LYS A 89 -15.42 0.77 19.11
CA LYS A 89 -15.24 1.97 19.96
C LYS A 89 -15.17 3.33 19.24
N TYR A 90 -14.61 3.40 18.04
CA TYR A 90 -14.43 4.68 17.33
C TYR A 90 -14.82 4.58 15.84
N PRO A 91 -15.19 5.71 15.19
CA PRO A 91 -15.48 5.73 13.76
C PRO A 91 -14.32 5.15 12.94
N GLU A 92 -14.65 4.42 11.88
CA GLU A 92 -13.63 3.82 11.01
C GLU A 92 -13.07 4.86 10.03
N THR A 93 -11.84 5.27 10.28
CA THR A 93 -10.94 5.98 9.34
C THR A 93 -9.75 5.07 8.99
N VAL A 94 -8.96 5.41 7.96
CA VAL A 94 -7.71 4.67 7.67
C VAL A 94 -6.74 4.70 8.85
N THR A 95 -6.55 5.86 9.49
CA THR A 95 -5.70 5.99 10.68
C THR A 95 -6.21 5.12 11.82
N HIS A 96 -7.52 5.19 12.11
CA HIS A 96 -8.09 4.38 13.18
C HIS A 96 -7.95 2.89 12.87
N LEU A 97 -8.36 2.47 11.67
CA LEU A 97 -8.37 1.08 11.24
C LEU A 97 -7.00 0.43 11.36
N PHE A 98 -5.94 1.11 10.92
CA PHE A 98 -4.61 0.51 10.91
C PHE A 98 -3.78 0.81 12.16
N PHE A 99 -4.11 1.80 12.98
CA PHE A 99 -3.23 2.21 14.09
C PHE A 99 -3.91 2.37 15.44
N GLU A 100 -4.97 3.17 15.52
CA GLU A 100 -5.56 3.53 16.81
C GLU A 100 -6.52 2.44 17.32
N CYS A 101 -6.96 1.56 16.43
CA CYS A 101 -7.79 0.42 16.80
C CYS A 101 -7.00 -0.55 17.69
N GLU A 102 -7.51 -0.81 18.89
CA GLU A 102 -6.89 -1.73 19.87
C GLU A 102 -6.53 -3.11 19.28
N TYR A 103 -7.38 -3.64 18.39
CA TYR A 103 -7.13 -4.90 17.71
C TYR A 103 -5.93 -4.81 16.75
N SER A 104 -5.86 -3.73 15.96
CA SER A 104 -4.77 -3.49 15.02
C SER A 104 -3.46 -3.16 15.74
N ALA A 105 -3.52 -2.37 16.82
CA ALA A 105 -2.38 -2.09 17.69
C ALA A 105 -1.78 -3.39 18.26
N ALA A 106 -2.62 -4.29 18.78
CA ALA A 106 -2.17 -5.60 19.27
C ALA A 106 -1.53 -6.49 18.19
N ILE A 107 -1.96 -6.36 16.93
CA ILE A 107 -1.29 -7.04 15.80
C ILE A 107 0.09 -6.40 15.57
N TRP A 108 0.17 -5.08 15.51
CA TRP A 108 1.44 -4.37 15.31
C TRP A 108 2.45 -4.68 16.39
N ASP A 109 2.06 -4.68 17.66
CA ASP A 109 2.96 -4.99 18.77
C ASP A 109 3.61 -6.37 18.59
N LYS A 110 2.83 -7.39 18.26
CA LYS A 110 3.33 -8.75 18.03
C LYS A 110 4.21 -8.83 16.77
N VAL A 111 3.81 -8.15 15.70
CA VAL A 111 4.61 -8.06 14.46
C VAL A 111 5.95 -7.39 14.73
N MET A 112 5.97 -6.30 15.51
CA MET A 112 7.19 -5.56 15.83
C MET A 112 8.10 -6.32 16.79
N GLN A 113 7.53 -7.06 17.75
CA GLN A 113 8.30 -7.99 18.59
C GLN A 113 9.02 -9.04 17.75
N SER A 114 8.39 -9.59 16.71
CA SER A 114 9.05 -10.54 15.79
C SER A 114 10.23 -9.94 15.00
N CYS A 115 10.31 -8.61 14.94
CA CYS A 115 11.35 -7.86 14.24
C CYS A 115 12.46 -7.31 15.16
N GLY A 116 12.53 -7.78 16.42
CA GLY A 116 13.52 -7.33 17.40
C GLY A 116 13.09 -6.11 18.22
N GLY A 117 11.78 -5.83 18.33
CA GLY A 117 11.20 -4.92 19.34
C GLY A 117 11.58 -3.44 19.23
N GLN A 118 12.21 -3.01 18.15
CA GLN A 118 12.99 -1.77 18.12
C GLN A 118 12.20 -0.45 17.94
N ARG A 119 10.87 -0.46 17.77
CA ARG A 119 10.14 0.80 17.53
C ARG A 119 8.68 0.75 17.99
N SER A 120 8.31 1.72 18.81
CA SER A 120 6.92 2.14 18.99
C SER A 120 6.51 2.95 17.76
N ILE A 121 5.45 2.52 17.08
CA ILE A 121 4.95 3.22 15.89
C ILE A 121 3.91 4.25 16.36
N GLN A 122 4.19 5.53 16.11
CA GLN A 122 3.41 6.63 16.70
C GLN A 122 2.21 7.04 15.84
N ASN A 123 2.30 6.93 14.50
CA ASN A 123 1.21 7.27 13.58
C ASN A 123 1.41 6.70 12.16
N TRP A 124 0.36 6.82 11.33
CA TRP A 124 0.35 6.32 9.95
C TRP A 124 1.39 6.97 9.02
N PRO A 125 1.51 8.30 8.93
CA PRO A 125 2.52 8.94 8.08
C PRO A 125 3.95 8.51 8.39
N GLU A 126 4.35 8.49 9.66
CA GLU A 126 5.69 8.09 10.07
C GLU A 126 6.01 6.64 9.72
N LEU A 127 5.02 5.74 9.85
CA LEU A 127 5.23 4.36 9.45
C LEU A 127 5.43 4.24 7.94
N ILE A 128 4.62 4.94 7.14
CA ILE A 128 4.79 4.94 5.69
C ILE A 128 6.19 5.44 5.30
N GLU A 129 6.68 6.50 5.94
CA GLU A 129 8.03 7.00 5.67
C GLU A 129 9.12 5.99 6.08
N TRP A 130 8.98 5.39 7.26
CA TRP A 130 9.90 4.35 7.73
C TRP A 130 9.95 3.17 6.75
N VAL A 131 8.79 2.64 6.36
CA VAL A 131 8.71 1.53 5.39
C VAL A 131 9.29 1.96 4.05
N ALA A 132 8.99 3.18 3.57
CA ALA A 132 9.54 3.69 2.31
C ALA A 132 11.08 3.69 2.31
N LYS A 133 11.71 4.02 3.45
CA LYS A 133 13.16 3.92 3.62
C LYS A 133 13.63 2.46 3.55
N LYS A 134 12.91 1.53 4.18
CA LYS A 134 13.21 0.09 4.16
C LYS A 134 13.05 -0.53 2.78
N SER A 135 12.00 -0.19 2.04
CA SER A 135 11.74 -0.69 0.68
C SER A 135 12.76 -0.23 -0.38
N ARG A 136 13.64 0.73 -0.05
CA ARG A 136 14.76 1.15 -0.90
C ARG A 136 16.01 0.28 -0.71
N SER A 137 16.09 -0.43 0.40
CA SER A 137 17.23 -1.27 0.76
C SER A 137 17.10 -2.65 0.12
N THR A 138 18.23 -3.23 -0.28
CA THR A 138 18.32 -4.62 -0.75
C THR A 138 18.75 -5.58 0.36
N LYS A 139 19.02 -5.06 1.57
CA LYS A 139 19.42 -5.88 2.72
C LYS A 139 18.23 -6.75 3.17
N SER A 140 18.47 -8.05 3.33
CA SER A 140 17.44 -9.03 3.74
C SER A 140 16.58 -8.58 4.94
N PRO A 141 17.14 -8.02 6.03
CA PRO A 141 16.31 -7.54 7.15
C PRO A 141 15.38 -6.38 6.79
N ASP A 142 15.79 -5.50 5.87
CA ASP A 142 14.96 -4.35 5.45
C ASP A 142 13.90 -4.78 4.44
N THR A 143 14.23 -5.71 3.53
CA THR A 143 13.25 -6.30 2.60
C THR A 143 12.20 -7.10 3.36
N TYR A 144 12.62 -7.87 4.38
CA TYR A 144 11.71 -8.59 5.27
C TYR A 144 10.74 -7.62 5.97
N ARG A 145 11.24 -6.56 6.60
CA ARG A 145 10.40 -5.55 7.28
C ARG A 145 9.42 -4.87 6.32
N SER A 146 9.85 -4.56 5.09
CA SER A 146 8.98 -3.98 4.07
C SER A 146 7.85 -4.93 3.67
N VAL A 147 8.14 -6.21 3.46
CA VAL A 147 7.11 -7.21 3.11
C VAL A 147 6.18 -7.45 4.28
N LEU A 148 6.74 -7.56 5.49
CA LEU A 148 5.99 -7.78 6.71
C LEU A 148 4.96 -6.67 6.94
N PHE A 149 5.36 -5.41 6.78
CA PHE A 149 4.45 -4.27 6.84
C PHE A 149 3.29 -4.43 5.85
N ILE A 150 3.60 -4.74 4.59
CA ILE A 150 2.60 -4.84 3.52
C ILE A 150 1.60 -5.96 3.80
N GLU A 151 2.09 -7.13 4.25
CA GLU A 151 1.25 -8.27 4.59
C GLU A 151 0.41 -8.00 5.87
N SER A 152 0.92 -7.25 6.84
CA SER A 152 0.16 -6.84 8.04
C SER A 152 -1.03 -5.93 7.70
N VAL A 153 -0.81 -4.88 6.90
CA VAL A 153 -1.90 -3.98 6.44
C VAL A 153 -2.97 -4.78 5.69
N TYR A 154 -2.54 -5.66 4.79
CA TYR A 154 -3.47 -6.54 4.09
C TYR A 154 -4.24 -7.45 5.04
N ALA A 155 -3.58 -8.06 6.01
CA ALA A 155 -4.22 -8.96 6.96
C ALA A 155 -5.26 -8.23 7.82
N ILE A 156 -4.96 -7.03 8.31
CA ILE A 156 -5.90 -6.18 9.04
C ILE A 156 -7.13 -5.85 8.17
N TRP A 157 -6.90 -5.48 6.91
CA TRP A 157 -7.99 -5.21 5.96
C TRP A 157 -8.90 -6.42 5.74
N ILE A 158 -8.32 -7.63 5.65
CA ILE A 158 -9.09 -8.87 5.54
C ILE A 158 -9.88 -9.16 6.81
N GLN A 159 -9.31 -8.93 8.00
CA GLN A 159 -10.04 -9.09 9.26
C GLN A 159 -11.20 -8.12 9.38
N ARG A 160 -11.00 -6.85 8.99
CA ARG A 160 -12.07 -5.85 8.89
C ARG A 160 -13.20 -6.34 7.99
N ASN A 161 -12.89 -6.81 6.78
CA ASN A 161 -13.92 -7.29 5.86
C ASN A 161 -14.62 -8.55 6.38
N SER A 162 -13.89 -9.47 7.01
CA SER A 162 -14.47 -10.65 7.65
C SER A 162 -15.43 -10.27 8.78
N LYS A 163 -15.07 -9.27 9.60
CA LYS A 163 -15.93 -8.75 10.66
C LYS A 163 -17.17 -8.08 10.08
N LEU A 164 -17.03 -7.27 9.04
CA LEU A 164 -18.14 -6.56 8.41
C LEU A 164 -19.14 -7.48 7.72
N PHE A 165 -18.67 -8.44 6.92
CA PHE A 165 -19.55 -9.24 6.05
C PHE A 165 -19.91 -10.61 6.63
N LYS A 166 -19.17 -11.10 7.63
CA LYS A 166 -19.35 -12.46 8.18
C LYS A 166 -19.41 -12.47 9.71
N ASN A 167 -19.36 -11.30 10.36
CA ASN A 167 -19.26 -11.15 11.81
C ASN A 167 -18.16 -12.01 12.45
N LYS A 168 -17.08 -12.31 11.72
CA LYS A 168 -15.99 -13.17 12.16
C LYS A 168 -14.69 -12.39 12.29
N LEU A 169 -14.02 -12.54 13.43
CA LEU A 169 -12.73 -11.94 13.72
C LEU A 169 -11.79 -13.00 14.30
N ASP A 170 -10.64 -13.21 13.67
CA ASP A 170 -9.63 -14.14 14.17
C ASP A 170 -8.81 -13.50 15.30
N SER A 171 -8.21 -14.32 16.18
CA SER A 171 -7.32 -13.80 17.23
C SER A 171 -6.08 -13.13 16.64
N CYS A 172 -5.56 -12.10 17.31
CA CYS A 172 -4.37 -11.37 16.86
C CYS A 172 -3.19 -12.33 16.62
N SER A 173 -2.98 -13.32 17.50
CA SER A 173 -1.92 -14.32 17.34
C SER A 173 -2.06 -15.14 16.05
N ASN A 174 -3.27 -15.57 15.69
CA ASN A 174 -3.50 -16.32 14.46
C ASN A 174 -3.23 -15.47 13.21
N VAL A 175 -3.63 -14.19 13.26
CA VAL A 175 -3.36 -13.25 12.17
C VAL A 175 -1.87 -13.01 12.01
N VAL A 176 -1.16 -12.75 13.11
CA VAL A 176 0.29 -12.54 13.13
C VAL A 176 1.03 -13.77 12.60
N ASN A 177 0.69 -14.98 13.05
CA ASN A 177 1.32 -16.21 12.56
C ASN A 177 1.17 -16.37 11.04
N ARG A 178 0.00 -16.05 10.49
CA ARG A 178 -0.22 -16.09 9.02
C ARG A 178 0.59 -15.02 8.30
N VAL A 179 0.72 -13.82 8.87
CA VAL A 179 1.53 -12.74 8.32
C VAL A 179 3.01 -13.12 8.29
N LEU A 180 3.53 -13.65 9.40
CA LEU A 180 4.92 -14.11 9.51
C LEU A 180 5.21 -15.22 8.52
N PHE A 181 4.35 -16.24 8.46
CA PHE A 181 4.47 -17.34 7.50
C PHE A 181 4.51 -16.84 6.05
N ARG A 182 3.57 -15.97 5.65
CA ARG A 182 3.54 -15.39 4.30
C ARG A 182 4.77 -14.55 3.99
N THR A 183 5.29 -13.83 4.98
CA THR A 183 6.48 -12.99 4.82
C THR A 183 7.73 -13.86 4.63
N ALA A 184 7.89 -14.90 5.45
CA ALA A 184 8.99 -15.85 5.37
C ALA A 184 9.05 -16.53 4.00
N CYS A 185 7.93 -17.12 3.53
CA CYS A 185 7.85 -17.79 2.23
C CYS A 185 8.15 -16.89 1.01
N ARG A 186 8.20 -15.57 1.20
CA ARG A 186 8.50 -14.58 0.14
C ARG A 186 9.94 -14.07 0.18
N GLN A 187 10.68 -14.26 1.27
CA GLN A 187 12.10 -13.93 1.32
C GLN A 187 12.97 -15.03 0.72
N ASP A 188 12.51 -16.28 0.74
CA ASP A 188 13.26 -17.45 0.23
C ASP A 188 13.23 -17.60 -1.31
N ARG A 189 12.89 -16.52 -2.04
CA ARG A 189 12.89 -16.42 -3.51
C ARG A 189 13.84 -15.32 -3.96
#